data_AF-A0A556ML83-F1
#
_entry.id   AF-A0A556ML83-F1
#
_cell.length_a   1.000
_cell.length_b   1.000
_cell.length_c   1.000
_cell.angle_alpha   90.00
_cell.angle_beta   90.00
_cell.angle_gamma   90.00
#
_symmetry.space_group_name_H-M   'P 1'
#
loop_
_entity.id
_entity.type
_entity.pdbx_description
1 polymer ?
#
loop_
_entity_poly.entity_id
_entity_poly.type
_entity_poly.pdbx_seq_one_letter_code
_entity_poly.pdbx_strand_id
1 'polypeptide(L)'
;MDNYRQQIKNEVQLLSDVKKIAFAALTSEKLYPNYVFFQKNTGWGNAGILESALVVIYQSMLNRNKIDKEIIKDSIFAVDSITPDTEDFPGLLTSFALDSCTSIYNTLNYLLDNNIEHIIDVAIYARDTVDMFVQEKEDLEYSDPYFELKIVNDQFMVRETNRQMMLLKRLRNIQDNELFNLIDNLRDRTAIIDINLLP
;
A
#
# COMPACT_ATOMS: atom_id res chain seq x y z
N MET A 1 15.32 -11.44 -11.31
CA MET A 1 14.76 -10.89 -10.06
C MET A 1 15.38 -9.52 -9.85
N ASP A 2 14.55 -8.49 -9.86
CA ASP A 2 15.02 -7.16 -9.50
C ASP A 2 15.40 -7.12 -8.00
N ASN A 3 16.16 -6.10 -7.60
CA ASN A 3 16.60 -5.91 -6.22
C ASN A 3 15.68 -4.91 -5.47
N TYR A 4 14.44 -4.74 -5.92
CA TYR A 4 13.57 -3.65 -5.46
C TYR A 4 13.27 -3.73 -3.95
N ARG A 5 12.92 -4.92 -3.45
CA ARG A 5 12.68 -5.12 -2.01
C ARG A 5 13.87 -4.69 -1.16
N GLN A 6 15.08 -5.04 -1.60
CA GLN A 6 16.30 -4.65 -0.89
C GLN A 6 16.55 -3.14 -0.96
N GLN A 7 16.25 -2.49 -2.09
CA GLN A 7 16.34 -1.03 -2.22
C GLN A 7 15.38 -0.32 -1.27
N ILE A 8 14.10 -0.74 -1.24
CA ILE A 8 13.09 -0.21 -0.31
C ILE A 8 13.55 -0.41 1.14
N LYS A 9 14.01 -1.62 1.49
CA LYS A 9 14.52 -1.91 2.83
C LYS A 9 15.61 -0.94 3.25
N ASN A 10 16.59 -0.71 2.38
CA ASN A 10 17.70 0.22 2.67
C ASN A 10 17.21 1.65 2.90
N GLU A 11 16.25 2.15 2.11
CA GLU A 11 15.72 3.52 2.26
C GLU A 11 14.80 3.67 3.49
N VAL A 12 13.93 2.69 3.76
CA VAL A 12 13.01 2.70 4.92
C VAL A 12 13.79 2.65 6.24
N GLN A 13 14.92 1.93 6.29
CA GLN A 13 15.80 1.87 7.46
C GLN A 13 16.38 3.23 7.86
N LEU A 14 16.48 4.18 6.92
CA LEU A 14 17.00 5.53 7.17
C LEU A 14 15.94 6.48 7.74
N LEU A 15 14.68 6.06 7.82
CA LEU A 15 13.57 6.88 8.31
C LEU A 15 13.35 6.70 9.81
N SER A 16 12.89 7.76 10.48
CA SER A 16 12.30 7.65 11.81
C SER A 16 10.94 6.95 11.75
N ASP A 17 10.44 6.44 12.87
CA ASP A 17 9.23 5.62 12.87
C ASP A 17 8.00 6.40 12.37
N VAL A 18 7.86 7.68 12.72
CA VAL A 18 6.77 8.52 12.21
C VAL A 18 6.82 8.69 10.68
N LYS A 19 8.03 8.71 10.10
CA LYS A 19 8.23 8.77 8.63
C LYS A 19 7.96 7.42 7.96
N LYS A 20 8.29 6.30 8.62
CA LYS A 20 7.92 4.95 8.15
C LYS A 20 6.40 4.78 8.10
N ILE A 21 5.70 5.22 9.16
CA ILE A 21 4.24 5.23 9.22
C ILE A 21 3.67 6.12 8.11
N ALA A 22 4.21 7.32 7.91
CA ALA A 22 3.78 8.21 6.83
C ALA A 22 3.92 7.58 5.44
N PHE A 23 5.07 6.93 5.18
CA PHE A 23 5.31 6.22 3.93
C PHE A 23 4.29 5.11 3.69
N ALA A 24 4.04 4.28 4.71
CA ALA A 24 3.10 3.17 4.63
C ALA A 24 1.65 3.66 4.49
N ALA A 25 1.25 4.69 5.23
CA ALA A 25 -0.09 5.28 5.14
C ALA A 25 -0.36 5.86 3.75
N LEU A 26 0.55 6.68 3.22
CA LEU A 26 0.42 7.28 1.88
C LEU A 26 0.43 6.24 0.74
N THR A 27 1.11 5.10 0.96
CA THR A 27 1.10 4.00 0.00
C THR A 27 -0.18 3.16 0.10
N SER A 28 -0.70 2.95 1.32
CA SER A 28 -1.99 2.29 1.55
C SER A 28 -3.16 3.12 1.00
N GLU A 29 -3.11 4.47 1.12
CA GLU A 29 -4.08 5.39 0.51
C GLU A 29 -4.16 5.22 -1.03
N LYS A 30 -3.04 4.89 -1.70
CA LYS A 30 -3.00 4.65 -3.15
C LYS A 30 -3.69 3.35 -3.56
N LEU A 31 -3.69 2.35 -2.68
CA LEU A 31 -4.32 1.06 -2.90
C LEU A 31 -5.82 1.10 -2.58
N TYR A 32 -6.23 1.87 -1.57
CA TYR A 32 -7.61 1.98 -1.11
C TYR A 32 -8.71 2.04 -2.21
N PRO A 33 -8.57 2.80 -3.31
CA PRO A 33 -9.57 2.81 -4.38
C PRO A 33 -9.86 1.44 -4.99
N ASN A 34 -8.90 0.52 -4.98
CA ASN A 34 -9.07 -0.84 -5.50
C ASN A 34 -10.09 -1.62 -4.66
N TYR A 35 -10.02 -1.50 -3.33
CA TYR A 35 -11.01 -2.10 -2.44
C TYR A 35 -12.40 -1.50 -2.65
N VAL A 36 -12.49 -0.17 -2.79
CA VAL A 36 -13.77 0.51 -3.09
C VAL A 36 -14.38 -0.02 -4.37
N PHE A 37 -13.56 -0.22 -5.41
CA PHE A 37 -14.01 -0.78 -6.67
C PHE A 37 -14.47 -2.23 -6.52
N PHE A 38 -13.70 -3.07 -5.82
CA PHE A 38 -14.08 -4.45 -5.51
C PHE A 38 -15.43 -4.52 -4.77
N GLN A 39 -15.58 -3.79 -3.66
CA GLN A 39 -16.83 -3.76 -2.90
C GLN A 39 -18.02 -3.34 -3.78
N LYS A 40 -17.84 -2.34 -4.65
CA LYS A 40 -18.91 -1.90 -5.55
C LYS A 40 -19.34 -3.00 -6.51
N ASN A 41 -18.42 -3.85 -6.96
CA ASN A 41 -18.70 -4.92 -7.93
C ASN A 41 -19.21 -6.21 -7.26
N THR A 42 -18.76 -6.53 -6.06
CA THR A 42 -19.13 -7.78 -5.37
C THR A 42 -20.22 -7.60 -4.31
N GLY A 43 -20.41 -6.37 -3.82
CA GLY A 43 -21.27 -6.08 -2.68
C GLY A 43 -20.71 -6.56 -1.33
N TRP A 44 -19.45 -7.01 -1.30
CA TRP A 44 -18.84 -7.61 -0.11
C TRP A 44 -17.98 -6.62 0.67
N GLY A 45 -18.01 -6.72 2.00
CA GLY A 45 -17.18 -5.93 2.90
C GLY A 45 -17.65 -4.49 3.12
N ASN A 46 -16.77 -3.63 3.65
CA ASN A 46 -17.08 -2.24 3.97
C ASN A 46 -15.84 -1.33 3.97
N ALA A 47 -15.67 -0.52 2.93
CA ALA A 47 -14.56 0.37 2.70
C ALA A 47 -14.44 1.47 3.76
N GLY A 48 -15.52 1.77 4.50
CA GLY A 48 -15.47 2.68 5.65
C GLY A 48 -14.61 2.14 6.80
N ILE A 49 -14.39 0.82 6.88
CA ILE A 49 -13.49 0.20 7.85
C ILE A 49 -12.03 0.52 7.51
N LEU A 50 -11.64 0.42 6.23
CA LEU A 50 -10.30 0.80 5.79
C LEU A 50 -10.05 2.30 5.98
N GLU A 51 -11.04 3.14 5.71
CA GLU A 51 -10.95 4.59 5.98
C GLU A 51 -10.75 4.87 7.48
N SER A 52 -11.52 4.20 8.34
CA SER A 52 -11.39 4.33 9.79
C SER A 52 -10.01 3.87 10.29
N ALA A 53 -9.49 2.77 9.73
CA ALA A 53 -8.15 2.29 10.04
C ALA A 53 -7.05 3.27 9.60
N LEU A 54 -7.17 3.88 8.42
CA LEU A 54 -6.26 4.96 7.97
C LEU A 54 -6.30 6.15 8.93
N VAL A 55 -7.47 6.53 9.45
CA VAL A 55 -7.58 7.58 10.47
C VAL A 55 -6.79 7.21 11.73
N VAL A 56 -6.90 5.98 12.22
CA VAL A 56 -6.11 5.49 13.38
C VAL A 56 -4.61 5.57 13.09
N ILE A 57 -4.17 5.16 11.91
CA ILE A 57 -2.77 5.27 11.46
C ILE A 57 -2.30 6.72 11.49
N TYR A 58 -3.03 7.66 10.88
CA TYR A 58 -2.65 9.08 10.90
C TYR A 58 -2.66 9.70 12.29
N GLN A 59 -3.62 9.34 13.13
CA GLN A 59 -3.66 9.80 14.52
C GLN A 59 -2.44 9.28 15.32
N SER A 60 -1.93 8.09 15.00
CA SER A 60 -0.74 7.52 15.67
C SER A 60 0.51 8.37 15.40
N MET A 61 0.59 8.98 14.21
CA MET A 61 1.68 9.89 13.83
C MET A 61 1.66 11.17 14.66
N LEU A 62 0.47 11.74 14.89
CA LEU A 62 0.29 12.93 15.72
C LEU A 62 0.66 12.68 17.18
N ASN A 63 0.24 11.53 17.69
CA ASN A 63 0.24 11.24 19.10
C ASN A 63 1.38 10.30 19.52
N ARG A 64 2.45 10.14 18.73
CA ARG A 64 3.71 9.40 19.00
C ARG A 64 3.63 8.46 20.23
N ASN A 65 2.82 7.39 20.14
CA ASN A 65 2.63 6.34 21.16
C ASN A 65 1.55 6.56 22.25
N LYS A 66 0.59 7.49 22.08
CA LYS A 66 -0.56 7.65 23.00
C LYS A 66 -1.86 7.03 22.52
N ILE A 67 -1.90 6.46 21.32
CA ILE A 67 -3.06 5.66 20.92
C ILE A 67 -3.06 4.38 21.73
N ASP A 68 -4.23 4.05 22.28
CA ASP A 68 -4.45 2.80 22.98
C ASP A 68 -4.18 1.62 22.03
N LYS A 69 -3.35 0.68 22.47
CA LYS A 69 -3.04 -0.53 21.70
C LYS A 69 -4.29 -1.36 21.41
N GLU A 70 -5.31 -1.30 22.26
CA GLU A 70 -6.58 -1.97 22.00
C GLU A 70 -7.30 -1.38 20.79
N ILE A 71 -7.28 -0.05 20.59
CA ILE A 71 -7.85 0.58 19.37
C ILE A 71 -7.15 0.07 18.10
N ILE A 72 -5.83 -0.12 18.16
CA ILE A 72 -5.05 -0.65 17.02
C ILE A 72 -5.44 -2.11 16.76
N LYS A 73 -5.55 -2.94 17.80
CA LYS A 73 -5.98 -4.35 17.66
C LYS A 73 -7.41 -4.48 17.14
N ASP A 74 -8.33 -3.65 17.63
CA ASP A 74 -9.71 -3.61 17.14
C ASP A 74 -9.75 -3.23 15.66
N SER A 75 -8.91 -2.28 15.25
CA SER A 75 -8.77 -1.89 13.84
C SER A 75 -8.21 -3.04 12.99
N ILE A 76 -7.21 -3.78 13.50
CA ILE A 76 -6.66 -4.97 12.84
C ILE A 76 -7.76 -6.01 12.63
N PHE A 77 -8.51 -6.34 13.68
CA PHE A 77 -9.61 -7.31 13.60
C PHE A 77 -10.70 -6.86 12.61
N ALA A 78 -11.05 -5.56 12.62
CA ALA A 78 -12.03 -5.02 11.70
C ALA A 78 -11.56 -5.12 10.24
N VAL A 79 -10.30 -4.78 9.95
CA VAL A 79 -9.70 -4.92 8.61
C VAL A 79 -9.67 -6.39 8.18
N ASP A 80 -9.26 -7.30 9.07
CA ASP A 80 -9.22 -8.74 8.79
C ASP A 80 -10.60 -9.28 8.41
N SER A 81 -11.65 -8.87 9.14
CA SER A 81 -13.04 -9.29 8.86
C SER A 81 -13.58 -8.87 7.50
N ILE A 82 -12.92 -7.93 6.83
CA ILE A 82 -13.26 -7.45 5.49
C ILE A 82 -12.12 -7.63 4.49
N THR A 83 -11.16 -8.51 4.77
CA THR A 83 -10.11 -8.89 3.81
C THR A 83 -10.61 -10.03 2.93
N PRO A 84 -10.74 -9.83 1.60
CA PRO A 84 -11.37 -10.82 0.75
C PRO A 84 -10.42 -11.99 0.48
N ASP A 85 -11.00 -13.19 0.37
CA ASP A 85 -10.28 -14.41 -0.01
C ASP A 85 -10.38 -14.64 -1.53
N THR A 86 -9.26 -15.00 -2.15
CA THR A 86 -9.19 -15.31 -3.59
C THR A 86 -9.84 -16.64 -3.93
N GLU A 87 -10.09 -17.52 -2.95
CA GLU A 87 -10.89 -18.73 -3.11
C GLU A 87 -12.40 -18.42 -3.18
N ASP A 88 -12.87 -17.42 -2.42
CA ASP A 88 -14.29 -17.03 -2.38
C ASP A 88 -14.68 -16.11 -3.54
N PHE A 89 -13.76 -15.26 -3.97
CA PHE A 89 -13.96 -14.31 -5.06
C PHE A 89 -12.88 -14.50 -6.14
N PRO A 90 -13.17 -15.25 -7.21
CA PRO A 90 -12.19 -15.44 -8.26
C PRO A 90 -12.01 -14.13 -9.05
N GLY A 91 -10.76 -13.82 -9.39
CA GLY A 91 -10.42 -12.75 -10.31
C GLY A 91 -9.51 -11.68 -9.73
N LEU A 92 -8.99 -10.87 -10.63
CA LEU A 92 -7.91 -9.93 -10.34
C LEU A 92 -8.32 -8.81 -9.35
N LEU A 93 -9.59 -8.39 -9.38
CA LEU A 93 -10.11 -7.37 -8.46
C LEU A 93 -10.00 -7.80 -7.00
N THR A 94 -10.11 -9.10 -6.72
CA THR A 94 -9.95 -9.65 -5.39
C THR A 94 -8.53 -9.49 -4.90
N SER A 95 -7.53 -9.80 -5.73
CA SER A 95 -6.11 -9.60 -5.39
C SER A 95 -5.80 -8.13 -5.11
N PHE A 96 -6.35 -7.20 -5.89
CA PHE A 96 -6.15 -5.77 -5.64
C PHE A 96 -6.80 -5.30 -4.34
N ALA A 97 -7.97 -5.85 -4.00
CA ALA A 97 -8.64 -5.56 -2.74
C ALA A 97 -7.90 -6.18 -1.54
N LEU A 98 -7.36 -7.39 -1.71
CA LEU A 98 -6.52 -8.07 -0.73
C LEU A 98 -5.25 -7.25 -0.44
N ASP A 99 -4.55 -6.76 -1.46
CA ASP A 99 -3.38 -5.88 -1.29
C ASP A 99 -3.73 -4.59 -0.54
N SER A 100 -4.92 -4.03 -0.81
CA SER A 100 -5.43 -2.84 -0.12
C SER A 100 -5.65 -3.10 1.37
N CYS A 101 -6.32 -4.19 1.74
CA CYS A 101 -6.51 -4.55 3.14
C CYS A 101 -5.19 -4.90 3.83
N THR A 102 -4.35 -5.68 3.15
CA THR A 102 -3.09 -6.20 3.69
C THR A 102 -2.06 -5.10 3.92
N SER A 103 -2.05 -4.05 3.10
CA SER A 103 -1.19 -2.87 3.33
C SER A 103 -1.58 -2.09 4.59
N ILE A 104 -2.88 -1.87 4.82
CA ILE A 104 -3.38 -1.23 6.04
C ILE A 104 -3.13 -2.13 7.26
N TYR A 105 -3.42 -3.42 7.14
CA TYR A 105 -3.18 -4.43 8.17
C TYR A 105 -1.72 -4.46 8.62
N ASN A 106 -0.77 -4.49 7.68
CA ASN A 106 0.65 -4.47 8.01
C ASN A 106 1.07 -3.14 8.67
N THR A 107 0.53 -2.01 8.19
CA THR A 107 0.79 -0.71 8.81
C THR A 107 0.33 -0.67 10.27
N LEU A 108 -0.84 -1.23 10.58
CA LEU A 108 -1.34 -1.34 11.96
C LEU A 108 -0.47 -2.28 12.82
N ASN A 109 -0.02 -3.41 12.28
CA ASN A 109 0.87 -4.32 13.01
C ASN A 109 2.22 -3.68 13.32
N TYR A 110 2.78 -2.88 12.40
CA TYR A 110 3.97 -2.08 12.66
C TYR A 110 3.81 -1.17 13.87
N LEU A 111 2.62 -0.59 14.10
CA LEU A 111 2.36 0.25 15.28
C LEU A 111 2.40 -0.54 16.60
N LEU A 112 2.23 -1.86 16.55
CA LEU A 112 2.25 -2.72 17.74
C LEU A 112 3.64 -3.24 18.07
N ASP A 113 4.42 -3.63 17.06
CA ASP A 113 5.68 -4.36 17.23
C ASP A 113 6.94 -3.66 16.68
N ASN A 114 6.77 -2.58 15.91
CA ASN A 114 7.82 -1.85 15.20
C ASN A 114 8.67 -2.72 14.23
N ASN A 115 8.12 -3.84 13.76
CA ASN A 115 8.81 -4.70 12.80
C ASN A 115 8.80 -4.07 11.41
N ILE A 116 9.97 -3.62 10.96
CA ILE A 116 10.15 -2.91 9.68
C ILE A 116 9.69 -3.72 8.46
N GLU A 117 9.65 -5.06 8.53
CA GLU A 117 9.18 -5.89 7.42
C GLU A 117 7.75 -5.55 7.03
N HIS A 118 6.88 -5.18 7.98
CA HIS A 118 5.53 -4.70 7.68
C HIS A 118 5.51 -3.49 6.74
N ILE A 119 6.44 -2.55 6.92
CA ILE A 119 6.53 -1.34 6.09
C ILE A 119 7.10 -1.66 4.70
N ILE A 120 8.01 -2.64 4.64
CA ILE A 120 8.57 -3.12 3.38
C ILE A 120 7.47 -3.84 2.60
N ASP A 121 6.67 -4.69 3.24
CA ASP A 121 5.58 -5.43 2.60
C ASP A 121 4.53 -4.47 2.02
N VAL A 122 4.20 -3.37 2.68
CA VAL A 122 3.32 -2.32 2.13
C VAL A 122 3.80 -1.79 0.77
N ALA A 123 5.10 -1.55 0.63
CA ALA A 123 5.69 -1.12 -0.65
C ALA A 123 5.59 -2.21 -1.72
N ILE A 124 5.76 -3.47 -1.31
CA ILE A 124 5.69 -4.64 -2.19
C ILE A 124 4.26 -4.85 -2.66
N TYR A 125 3.23 -4.82 -1.81
CA TYR A 125 1.83 -4.95 -2.25
C TYR A 125 1.44 -3.89 -3.27
N ALA A 126 1.91 -2.65 -3.09
CA ALA A 126 1.67 -1.60 -4.08
C ALA A 126 2.35 -1.90 -5.43
N ARG A 127 3.56 -2.47 -5.41
CA ARG A 127 4.25 -2.90 -6.63
C ARG A 127 3.57 -4.11 -7.26
N ASP A 128 3.20 -5.11 -6.47
CA ASP A 128 2.58 -6.37 -6.92
C ASP A 128 1.19 -6.12 -7.52
N THR A 129 0.41 -5.19 -6.96
CA THR A 129 -0.82 -4.68 -7.59
C THR A 129 -0.57 -4.16 -9.02
N VAL A 130 0.50 -3.38 -9.22
CA VAL A 130 0.85 -2.87 -10.55
C VAL A 130 1.38 -3.98 -11.46
N ASP A 131 2.15 -4.90 -10.90
CA ASP A 131 2.70 -6.07 -11.59
C ASP A 131 1.57 -6.92 -12.18
N MET A 132 0.62 -7.36 -11.34
CA MET A 132 -0.54 -8.13 -11.75
C MET A 132 -1.42 -7.36 -12.75
N PHE A 133 -1.59 -6.04 -12.56
CA PHE A 133 -2.32 -5.20 -13.50
C PHE A 133 -1.66 -5.17 -14.89
N VAL A 134 -0.33 -5.05 -14.96
CA VAL A 134 0.40 -5.02 -16.24
C VAL A 134 0.33 -6.38 -16.92
N GLN A 135 0.47 -7.47 -16.17
CA GLN A 135 0.32 -8.83 -16.69
C GLN A 135 -1.03 -9.01 -17.40
N GLU A 136 -2.12 -8.62 -16.73
CA GLU A 136 -3.47 -8.76 -17.27
C GLU A 136 -3.75 -7.80 -18.43
N LYS A 137 -3.40 -6.51 -18.27
CA LYS A 137 -3.60 -5.47 -19.31
C LYS A 137 -2.93 -5.83 -20.63
N GLU A 138 -1.73 -6.40 -20.58
CA GLU A 138 -0.92 -6.71 -21.75
C GLU A 138 -1.03 -8.18 -22.19
N ASP A 139 -1.89 -8.98 -21.54
CA ASP A 139 -2.07 -10.42 -21.78
C ASP A 139 -0.71 -11.17 -21.83
N LEU A 140 0.12 -10.95 -20.80
CA LEU A 140 1.49 -11.47 -20.78
C LEU A 140 1.54 -12.97 -20.50
N GLU A 141 2.19 -13.71 -21.39
CA GLU A 141 2.47 -15.12 -21.18
C GLU A 141 3.72 -15.34 -20.30
N TYR A 142 3.62 -16.18 -19.27
CA TYR A 142 4.76 -16.56 -18.42
C TYR A 142 5.92 -17.24 -19.19
N SER A 143 5.64 -17.77 -20.38
CA SER A 143 6.66 -18.34 -21.28
C SER A 143 7.51 -17.28 -22.01
N ASP A 144 7.12 -16.01 -21.96
CA ASP A 144 7.84 -14.93 -22.65
C ASP A 144 9.22 -14.69 -21.98
N PRO A 145 10.34 -14.83 -22.72
CA PRO A 145 11.68 -14.56 -22.18
C PRO A 145 11.88 -13.10 -21.73
N TYR A 146 11.02 -12.18 -22.16
CA TYR A 146 11.01 -10.77 -21.78
C TYR A 146 9.90 -10.40 -20.79
N PHE A 147 9.19 -11.38 -20.21
CA PHE A 147 8.07 -11.17 -19.28
C PHE A 147 8.37 -10.11 -18.21
N GLU A 148 9.42 -10.34 -17.42
CA GLU A 148 9.86 -9.40 -16.37
C GLU A 148 10.27 -8.04 -16.95
N LEU A 149 10.94 -8.04 -18.10
CA LEU A 149 11.42 -6.81 -18.75
C LEU A 149 10.25 -5.93 -19.22
N LYS A 150 9.15 -6.54 -19.69
CA LYS A 150 7.94 -5.83 -20.09
C LYS A 150 7.27 -5.18 -18.88
N ILE A 151 7.18 -5.90 -17.76
CA ILE A 151 6.57 -5.39 -16.53
C ILE A 151 7.37 -4.20 -15.97
N VAL A 152 8.69 -4.35 -15.77
CA VAL A 152 9.50 -3.28 -15.16
C VAL A 152 9.62 -2.02 -16.01
N ASN A 153 9.42 -2.13 -17.33
CA ASN A 153 9.45 -0.98 -18.24
C ASN A 153 8.07 -0.39 -18.54
N ASP A 154 6.98 -1.02 -18.07
CA ASP A 154 5.66 -0.46 -18.22
C ASP A 154 5.54 0.87 -17.46
N GLN A 155 4.83 1.84 -18.05
CA GLN A 155 4.68 3.18 -17.50
C GLN A 155 4.09 3.20 -16.09
N PHE A 156 3.18 2.27 -15.75
CA PHE A 156 2.57 2.19 -14.42
C PHE A 156 3.59 1.70 -13.40
N MET A 157 4.40 0.71 -13.75
CA MET A 157 5.44 0.15 -12.88
C MET A 157 6.56 1.17 -12.64
N VAL A 158 7.03 1.83 -13.71
CA VAL A 158 8.02 2.92 -13.63
C VAL A 158 7.51 4.07 -12.76
N ARG A 159 6.24 4.47 -12.95
CA ARG A 159 5.62 5.54 -12.17
C ARG A 159 5.55 5.18 -10.69
N GLU A 160 5.08 3.99 -10.34
CA GLU A 160 4.91 3.58 -8.94
C GLU A 160 6.26 3.43 -8.23
N THR A 161 7.22 2.78 -8.88
CA THR A 161 8.60 2.66 -8.38
C THR A 161 9.22 4.04 -8.12
N ASN A 162 9.10 4.96 -9.07
CA ASN A 162 9.60 6.33 -8.93
C ASN A 162 8.88 7.11 -7.83
N ARG A 163 7.55 6.97 -7.72
CA ARG A 163 6.73 7.60 -6.68
C ARG A 163 7.21 7.19 -5.29
N GLN A 164 7.36 5.89 -5.05
CA GLN A 164 7.81 5.37 -3.75
C GLN A 164 9.21 5.90 -3.40
N MET A 165 10.16 5.82 -4.34
CA MET A 165 11.53 6.31 -4.12
C MET A 165 11.59 7.83 -3.89
N MET A 166 10.78 8.61 -4.63
CA MET A 166 10.68 10.05 -4.43
C MET A 166 10.05 10.39 -3.08
N LEU A 167 9.01 9.67 -2.67
CA LEU A 167 8.35 9.86 -1.38
C LEU A 167 9.32 9.57 -0.22
N LEU A 168 10.06 8.46 -0.27
CA LEU A 168 11.10 8.12 0.73
C LEU A 168 12.16 9.23 0.83
N LYS A 169 12.66 9.72 -0.31
CA LYS A 169 13.61 10.85 -0.36
C LYS A 169 13.04 12.13 0.25
N ARG A 170 11.78 12.47 -0.05
CA ARG A 170 11.11 13.64 0.53
C ARG A 170 10.96 13.49 2.04
N LEU A 171 10.48 12.35 2.51
CA LEU A 171 10.29 12.04 3.93
C LEU A 171 11.62 12.15 4.70
N ARG A 172 12.73 11.66 4.13
CA ARG A 172 14.06 11.77 4.76
C ARG A 172 14.44 13.22 5.06
N ASN A 173 14.07 14.15 4.19
CA ASN A 173 14.44 15.57 4.28
C ASN A 173 13.47 16.43 5.11
N ILE A 174 12.29 15.92 5.46
CA ILE A 174 11.30 16.64 6.29
C ILE A 174 11.65 16.46 7.77
N GLN A 175 11.50 17.49 8.59
CA GLN A 175 11.64 17.31 10.04
C GLN A 175 10.41 16.62 10.64
N ASP A 176 10.61 15.73 11.61
CA ASP A 176 9.52 14.92 12.17
C ASP A 176 8.39 15.73 12.81
N ASN A 177 8.67 16.94 13.30
CA ASN A 177 7.70 17.89 13.86
C ASN A 177 6.91 18.66 12.79
N GLU A 178 7.41 18.73 11.56
CA GLU A 178 6.75 19.40 10.43
C GLU A 178 5.94 18.40 9.57
N LEU A 179 6.27 17.11 9.65
CA LEU A 179 5.73 16.07 8.79
C LEU A 179 4.20 16.06 8.71
N PHE A 180 3.51 16.16 9.84
CA PHE A 180 2.05 16.12 9.85
C PHE A 180 1.45 17.30 9.07
N ASN A 181 2.00 18.50 9.21
CA ASN A 181 1.52 19.69 8.51
C ASN A 181 1.77 19.63 6.99
N LEU A 182 2.75 18.81 6.58
CA LEU A 182 3.14 18.64 5.19
C LEU A 182 2.53 17.40 4.54
N ILE A 183 1.76 16.59 5.28
CA ILE A 183 1.29 15.28 4.80
C ILE A 183 0.42 15.40 3.54
N ASP A 184 -0.43 16.44 3.47
CA ASP A 184 -1.29 16.66 2.32
C ASP A 184 -0.49 17.01 1.05
N ASN A 185 0.64 17.70 1.20
CA ASN A 185 1.58 18.01 0.10
C ASN A 185 2.35 16.77 -0.38
N LEU A 186 2.31 15.67 0.37
CA LEU A 186 2.94 14.39 0.03
C LEU A 186 1.97 13.44 -0.67
N ARG A 187 0.65 13.70 -0.60
CA ARG A 187 -0.36 12.87 -1.26
C ARG A 187 -0.25 12.98 -2.78
N ASP A 188 -0.15 11.83 -3.41
CA ASP A 188 -0.30 11.67 -4.85
C ASP A 188 -1.69 11.11 -5.14
N ARG A 189 -2.56 11.94 -5.74
CA ARG A 189 -3.96 11.58 -6.02
C ARG A 189 -4.14 10.85 -7.35
N THR A 190 -3.06 10.59 -8.08
CA THR A 190 -3.15 9.75 -9.28
C THR A 190 -3.52 8.32 -8.88
N ALA A 191 -4.34 7.63 -9.66
CA ALA A 191 -4.62 6.22 -9.42
C ALA A 191 -3.34 5.39 -9.60
N ILE A 192 -3.13 4.36 -8.77
CA ILE A 192 -1.96 3.48 -8.88
C ILE A 192 -1.99 2.67 -10.19
N ILE A 193 -3.18 2.23 -10.59
CA ILE A 193 -3.51 1.51 -11.83
C ILE A 193 -4.73 2.16 -12.50
N ASP A 194 -5.01 1.83 -13.76
CA ASP A 194 -6.24 2.24 -14.44
C ASP A 194 -7.06 1.00 -14.80
N ILE A 195 -8.03 0.66 -13.94
CA ILE A 195 -8.87 -0.53 -14.08
C ILE A 195 -9.63 -0.56 -15.41
N ASN A 196 -9.86 0.59 -16.07
CA ASN A 196 -10.55 0.63 -17.36
C ASN A 196 -9.70 0.09 -18.54
N LEU A 197 -8.41 -0.17 -18.30
CA LEU A 197 -7.52 -0.79 -19.28
C LEU A 197 -7.49 -2.32 -19.18
N LEU A 198 -8.21 -2.92 -18.23
CA LEU A 198 -8.37 -4.36 -18.15
C LEU A 198 -9.40 -4.86 -19.18
N PRO A 199 -9.22 -6.09 -19.72
CA PRO A 199 -10.10 -6.68 -20.73
C PRO A 199 -11.52 -7.02 -20.23
#